data_AF-F9Q9L5-F1
#
_entry.id   AF-F9Q9L5-F1
#
_cell.length_a   1.000
_cell.length_b   1.000
_cell.length_c   1.000
_cell.angle_alpha   90.00
_cell.angle_beta   90.00
_cell.angle_gamma   90.00
#
_symmetry.space_group_name_H-M   'P 1'
#
loop_
_entity.id
_entity.type
_entity.pdbx_description
1 polymer ?
#
loop_
_entity_poly.entity_id
_entity_poly.type
_entity_poly.pdbx_seq_one_letter_code
_entity_poly.pdbx_strand_id
1 'polypeptide(L)'
;MAKKATRIKTDTFSVRYQTRDEVEVAIKEIGDLNRELERLAIEQNDKLAAITEEYAPRMNEVKEKLAPKQDAVQAWCESRRDELTQNGKTKTGSFNTGEVQWRQRPPSVGIRGVDSVLDILKMRGLARFIRIKEEINKEAMLNEPGTAASVPGVTIKTGVEDFVITPFEQEVA
;
A
#
# COMPACT_ATOMS: atom_id res chain seq x y z
N MET A 1 13.53 39.84 -37.41
CA MET A 1 12.34 38.98 -37.25
C MET A 1 11.96 38.97 -35.78
N ALA A 2 10.81 39.54 -35.41
CA ALA A 2 10.39 39.62 -34.00
C ALA A 2 10.00 38.23 -33.49
N LYS A 3 10.58 37.79 -32.36
CA LYS A 3 10.20 36.55 -31.68
C LYS A 3 8.76 36.70 -31.17
N LYS A 4 7.86 35.88 -31.72
CA LYS A 4 6.45 35.82 -31.31
C LYS A 4 6.40 35.14 -29.94
N ALA A 5 5.89 35.85 -28.93
CA ALA A 5 5.68 35.27 -27.61
C ALA A 5 4.62 34.16 -27.70
N THR A 6 5.01 32.93 -27.36
CA THR A 6 4.08 31.79 -27.31
C THR A 6 3.25 31.88 -26.04
N ARG A 7 2.05 32.43 -26.16
CA ARG A 7 1.06 32.50 -25.08
C ARG A 7 0.54 31.08 -24.81
N ILE A 8 0.89 30.51 -23.66
CA ILE A 8 0.24 29.29 -23.15
C ILE A 8 -1.18 29.70 -22.76
N LYS A 9 -2.19 29.22 -23.49
CA LYS A 9 -3.60 29.42 -23.13
C LYS A 9 -3.92 28.49 -21.96
N THR A 10 -4.27 29.07 -20.82
CA THR A 10 -4.92 28.37 -19.71
C THR A 10 -6.10 27.57 -20.28
N ASP A 11 -6.17 26.29 -19.93
CA ASP A 11 -7.27 25.42 -20.34
C ASP A 11 -8.59 26.06 -19.89
N THR A 12 -9.56 26.13 -20.80
CA THR A 12 -10.83 26.82 -20.50
C THR A 12 -11.66 25.95 -19.57
N PHE A 13 -12.08 26.50 -18.42
CA PHE A 13 -13.06 25.82 -17.55
C PHE A 13 -14.26 25.35 -18.38
N SER A 14 -14.62 24.07 -18.22
CA SER A 14 -15.73 23.42 -18.94
C SER A 14 -17.10 23.97 -18.54
N VAL A 15 -17.22 24.43 -17.29
CA VAL A 15 -18.40 25.09 -16.73
C VAL A 15 -17.99 26.48 -16.26
N ARG A 16 -18.83 27.49 -16.51
CA ARG A 16 -18.59 28.87 -16.10
C ARG A 16 -19.85 29.49 -15.50
N TYR A 17 -19.79 29.81 -14.22
CA TYR A 17 -20.83 30.58 -13.53
C TYR A 17 -20.57 32.09 -13.69
N GLN A 18 -21.61 32.87 -13.94
CA GLN A 18 -21.54 34.31 -14.22
C GLN A 18 -22.01 35.19 -13.06
N THR A 19 -22.81 34.63 -12.14
CA THR A 19 -23.44 35.36 -11.04
C THR A 19 -23.09 34.78 -9.68
N ARG A 20 -23.22 35.59 -8.63
CA ARG A 20 -23.05 35.12 -7.25
C ARG A 20 -24.05 34.02 -6.91
N ASP A 21 -25.30 34.17 -7.31
CA ASP A 21 -26.37 33.21 -7.04
C ASP A 21 -26.08 31.85 -7.71
N GLU A 22 -25.56 31.84 -8.94
CA GLU A 22 -25.11 30.61 -9.61
C GLU A 22 -23.99 29.90 -8.84
N VAL A 23 -23.04 30.66 -8.29
CA VAL A 23 -21.96 30.10 -7.46
C VAL A 23 -22.49 29.55 -6.14
N GLU A 24 -23.44 30.24 -5.49
CA GLU A 24 -24.08 29.75 -4.26
C GLU A 24 -24.84 28.43 -4.52
N VAL A 25 -25.55 28.32 -5.65
CA VAL A 25 -26.19 27.07 -6.09
C VAL A 25 -25.14 25.98 -6.36
N ALA A 26 -24.06 26.31 -7.07
CA ALA A 26 -22.99 25.35 -7.38
C ALA A 26 -22.29 24.82 -6.11
N ILE A 27 -22.04 25.68 -5.10
CA ILE A 27 -21.46 25.25 -3.81
C ILE A 27 -22.38 24.27 -3.10
N LYS A 28 -23.70 24.50 -3.14
CA LYS A 28 -24.69 23.55 -2.61
C LYS A 28 -24.63 22.22 -3.36
N GLU A 29 -24.65 22.25 -4.70
CA GLU A 29 -24.58 21.06 -5.54
C GLU A 29 -23.29 20.25 -5.28
N ILE A 30 -22.14 20.91 -5.10
CA ILE A 30 -20.89 20.26 -4.71
C ILE A 30 -21.06 19.53 -3.37
N GLY A 31 -21.70 20.16 -2.38
CA GLY A 31 -21.99 19.52 -1.10
C GLY A 31 -22.90 18.30 -1.23
N ASP A 32 -23.94 18.40 -2.06
CA ASP A 32 -24.87 17.29 -2.31
C ASP A 32 -24.18 16.11 -3.00
N LEU A 33 -23.32 16.37 -4.00
CA LEU A 33 -22.51 15.36 -4.68
C LEU A 33 -21.49 14.70 -3.74
N ASN A 34 -20.85 15.47 -2.86
CA ASN A 34 -19.91 14.92 -1.87
C ASN A 34 -20.61 13.93 -0.92
N ARG A 35 -21.82 14.26 -0.44
CA ARG A 35 -22.63 13.34 0.39
C ARG A 35 -23.07 12.11 -0.37
N GLU A 36 -23.40 12.25 -1.64
CA GLU A 36 -23.74 11.11 -2.49
C GLU A 36 -22.53 10.17 -2.67
N LEU A 37 -21.33 10.72 -2.92
CA LEU A 37 -20.10 9.94 -2.96
C LEU A 37 -19.83 9.21 -1.65
N GLU A 38 -19.99 9.88 -0.51
CA GLU A 38 -19.82 9.26 0.80
C GLU A 38 -20.84 8.14 1.04
N ARG A 39 -22.11 8.37 0.72
CA ARG A 39 -23.17 7.34 0.82
C ARG A 39 -22.85 6.12 -0.03
N LEU A 40 -22.42 6.31 -1.27
CA LEU A 40 -22.04 5.21 -2.16
C LEU A 40 -20.81 4.46 -1.64
N ALA A 41 -19.84 5.17 -1.05
CA ALA A 41 -18.67 4.55 -0.42
C ALA A 41 -19.06 3.71 0.80
N ILE A 42 -19.98 4.19 1.64
CA ILE A 42 -20.53 3.44 2.78
C ILE A 42 -21.25 2.19 2.28
N GLU A 43 -22.15 2.33 1.30
CA GLU A 43 -22.88 1.18 0.71
C GLU A 43 -21.93 0.15 0.10
N GLN A 44 -20.86 0.60 -0.58
CA GLN A 44 -19.82 -0.29 -1.09
C GLN A 44 -19.14 -1.07 0.02
N ASN A 45 -18.77 -0.41 1.11
CA ASN A 45 -18.10 -1.03 2.26
C ASN A 45 -19.03 -2.03 2.97
N ASP A 46 -20.31 -1.71 3.14
CA ASP A 46 -21.30 -2.61 3.73
C ASP A 46 -21.49 -3.87 2.87
N LYS A 47 -21.55 -3.72 1.54
CA LYS A 47 -21.58 -4.87 0.62
C LYS A 47 -20.33 -5.73 0.73
N LEU A 48 -19.15 -5.12 0.82
CA LEU A 48 -17.89 -5.86 0.99
C LEU A 48 -17.86 -6.62 2.32
N ALA A 49 -18.36 -6.01 3.39
CA ALA A 49 -18.48 -6.64 4.70
C ALA A 49 -19.44 -7.85 4.65
N ALA A 50 -20.62 -7.69 4.05
CA ALA A 50 -21.59 -8.77 3.89
C ALA A 50 -21.05 -9.94 3.07
N ILE A 51 -20.36 -9.66 1.95
CA ILE A 51 -19.69 -10.71 1.15
C ILE A 51 -18.63 -11.41 1.99
N THR A 52 -17.83 -10.67 2.75
CA THR A 52 -16.79 -11.25 3.60
C THR A 52 -17.40 -12.15 4.68
N GLU A 53 -18.49 -11.71 5.33
CA GLU A 53 -19.20 -12.47 6.35
C GLU A 53 -19.84 -13.74 5.78
N GLU A 54 -20.39 -13.70 4.56
CA GLU A 54 -20.96 -14.88 3.90
C GLU A 54 -19.89 -15.94 3.59
N TYR A 55 -18.75 -15.51 3.04
CA TYR A 55 -17.73 -16.43 2.54
C TYR A 55 -16.72 -16.87 3.60
N ALA A 56 -16.46 -16.07 4.63
CA ALA A 56 -15.54 -16.41 5.72
C ALA A 56 -15.83 -17.79 6.35
N PRO A 57 -17.05 -18.12 6.82
CA PRO A 57 -17.33 -19.42 7.41
C PRO A 57 -17.19 -20.56 6.40
N ARG A 58 -17.67 -20.40 5.16
CA ARG A 58 -17.54 -21.40 4.09
C ARG A 58 -16.07 -21.70 3.78
N MET A 59 -15.24 -20.66 3.70
CA MET A 59 -13.80 -20.79 3.49
C MET A 59 -13.13 -21.47 4.68
N ASN A 60 -13.55 -21.17 5.91
CA ASN A 60 -13.01 -21.80 7.11
C ASN A 60 -13.36 -23.29 7.17
N GLU A 61 -14.60 -23.69 6.86
CA GLU A 61 -14.97 -25.12 6.78
C GLU A 61 -14.13 -25.88 5.76
N VAL A 62 -13.85 -25.28 4.60
CA VAL A 62 -12.98 -25.89 3.58
C VAL A 62 -11.55 -26.01 4.10
N LYS A 63 -11.02 -24.97 4.76
CA LYS A 63 -9.68 -25.00 5.37
C LYS A 63 -9.57 -26.08 6.47
N GLU A 64 -10.58 -26.21 7.32
CA GLU A 64 -10.64 -27.25 8.37
C GLU A 64 -10.64 -28.67 7.79
N LYS A 65 -11.28 -28.88 6.63
CA LYS A 65 -11.22 -30.17 5.91
C LYS A 65 -9.90 -30.38 5.17
N LEU A 66 -9.25 -29.30 4.73
CA LEU A 66 -8.02 -29.32 3.93
C LEU A 66 -6.80 -29.65 4.78
N ALA A 67 -6.60 -28.97 5.90
CA ALA A 67 -5.42 -29.11 6.76
C ALA A 67 -5.11 -30.57 7.17
N PRO A 68 -6.04 -31.37 7.74
CA PRO A 68 -5.73 -32.74 8.14
C PRO A 68 -5.42 -33.66 6.96
N LYS A 69 -5.96 -33.37 5.76
CA LYS A 69 -5.63 -34.14 4.54
C LYS A 69 -4.20 -33.83 4.08
N GLN A 70 -3.81 -32.56 4.13
CA GLN A 70 -2.43 -32.15 3.82
C GLN A 70 -1.44 -32.78 4.81
N ASP A 71 -1.75 -32.76 6.11
CA ASP A 71 -0.92 -33.37 7.15
C ASP A 71 -0.79 -34.89 6.95
N ALA A 72 -1.89 -35.58 6.64
CA ALA A 72 -1.87 -37.02 6.38
C ALA A 72 -1.05 -37.38 5.13
N VAL A 73 -1.18 -36.60 4.04
CA VAL A 73 -0.37 -36.78 2.82
C VAL A 73 1.10 -36.53 3.13
N GLN A 74 1.43 -35.47 3.86
CA GLN A 74 2.79 -35.15 4.27
C GLN A 74 3.40 -36.29 5.11
N ALA A 75 2.72 -36.73 6.17
CA ALA A 75 3.21 -37.79 7.05
C ALA A 75 3.45 -39.10 6.29
N TRP A 76 2.55 -39.47 5.37
CA TRP A 76 2.72 -40.66 4.55
C TRP A 76 3.93 -40.52 3.62
N CYS A 77 4.06 -39.39 2.91
CA CYS A 77 5.17 -39.14 1.99
C CYS A 77 6.53 -39.07 2.70
N GLU A 78 6.59 -38.47 3.89
CA GLU A 78 7.82 -38.40 4.69
C GLU A 78 8.26 -39.77 5.18
N SER A 79 7.33 -40.64 5.60
CA SER A 79 7.67 -42.02 6.02
C SER A 79 8.17 -42.92 4.89
N ARG A 80 7.91 -42.55 3.62
CA ARG A 80 8.28 -43.31 2.41
C ARG A 80 9.15 -42.50 1.44
N ARG A 81 9.86 -41.51 1.97
CA ARG A 81 10.61 -40.57 1.14
C ARG A 81 11.62 -41.28 0.24
N ASP A 82 12.35 -42.25 0.76
CA ASP A 82 13.37 -42.96 -0.02
C ASP A 82 12.75 -43.75 -1.18
N GLU A 83 11.63 -44.41 -0.95
CA GLU A 83 10.87 -45.10 -2.00
C GLU A 83 10.41 -44.12 -3.09
N LEU A 84 9.79 -43.01 -2.68
CA LEU A 84 9.23 -42.00 -3.59
C LEU A 84 10.30 -41.24 -4.38
N THR A 85 11.53 -41.17 -3.87
CA THR A 85 12.64 -40.42 -4.46
C THR A 85 13.72 -41.30 -5.07
N GLN A 86 13.49 -42.60 -5.18
CA GLN A 86 14.48 -43.58 -5.65
C GLN A 86 15.80 -43.50 -4.86
N ASN A 87 15.70 -43.50 -3.53
CA ASN A 87 16.79 -43.27 -2.58
C ASN A 87 17.51 -41.92 -2.83
N GLY A 88 16.73 -40.85 -3.05
CA GLY A 88 17.25 -39.49 -3.22
C GLY A 88 17.79 -39.13 -4.61
N LYS A 89 17.61 -39.98 -5.63
CA LYS A 89 17.96 -39.62 -7.03
C LYS A 89 17.07 -38.51 -7.59
N THR A 90 15.83 -38.40 -7.10
CA THR A 90 14.92 -37.30 -7.42
C THR A 90 14.49 -36.58 -6.14
N LYS A 91 13.82 -35.44 -6.29
CA LYS A 91 13.18 -34.74 -5.15
C LYS A 91 11.66 -34.68 -5.31
N THR A 92 11.11 -35.50 -6.19
CA THR A 92 9.70 -35.50 -6.58
C THR A 92 9.15 -36.91 -6.44
N GLY A 93 8.03 -37.05 -5.74
CA GLY A 93 7.21 -38.26 -5.72
C GLY A 93 5.99 -38.05 -6.61
N SER A 94 5.87 -38.87 -7.66
CA SER A 94 4.78 -38.77 -8.64
C SER A 94 3.64 -39.73 -8.31
N PHE A 95 2.41 -39.26 -8.50
CA PHE A 95 1.17 -40.00 -8.33
C PHE A 95 0.29 -39.81 -9.56
N ASN A 96 -0.70 -40.68 -9.76
CA ASN A 96 -1.64 -40.55 -10.89
C ASN A 96 -2.44 -39.24 -10.88
N THR A 97 -2.62 -38.63 -9.69
CA THR A 97 -3.43 -37.43 -9.48
C THR A 97 -2.61 -36.18 -9.16
N GLY A 98 -1.28 -36.25 -9.22
CA GLY A 98 -0.41 -35.12 -8.93
C GLY A 98 0.97 -35.53 -8.45
N GLU A 99 1.68 -34.61 -7.81
CA GLU A 99 3.04 -34.84 -7.33
C GLU A 99 3.30 -34.13 -6.00
N VAL A 100 4.30 -34.63 -5.27
CA VAL A 100 4.86 -33.98 -4.08
C VAL A 100 6.34 -33.71 -4.32
N GLN A 101 6.85 -32.59 -3.81
CA GLN A 101 8.24 -32.21 -4.01
C GLN A 101 8.91 -31.80 -2.69
N TRP A 102 10.08 -32.36 -2.43
CA TRP A 102 10.96 -31.93 -1.35
C TRP A 102 11.86 -30.80 -1.84
N ARG A 103 11.50 -29.57 -1.53
CA ARG A 103 12.31 -28.39 -1.83
C ARG A 103 13.13 -27.95 -0.63
N GLN A 104 14.39 -27.58 -0.86
CA GLN A 104 15.16 -26.84 0.12
C GLN A 104 14.73 -25.38 0.04
N ARG A 105 14.23 -24.81 1.14
CA ARG A 105 13.98 -23.38 1.20
C ARG A 105 15.34 -22.67 1.11
N PRO A 106 15.46 -21.58 0.32
CA PRO A 106 16.65 -20.75 0.36
C PRO A 106 16.93 -20.29 1.81
N PRO A 107 18.21 -20.11 2.19
CA PRO A 107 18.54 -19.58 3.51
C PRO A 107 17.78 -18.29 3.81
N SER A 108 17.18 -18.20 4.99
CA SER A 108 16.50 -17.00 5.50
C SER A 108 17.16 -16.52 6.78
N VAL A 109 17.23 -15.21 6.98
CA VAL A 109 17.77 -14.61 8.20
C VAL A 109 16.61 -14.33 9.17
N GLY A 110 16.68 -14.90 10.37
CA GLY A 110 15.79 -14.56 11.49
C GLY A 110 16.52 -13.66 12.48
N ILE A 111 15.89 -12.55 12.88
CA ILE A 111 16.48 -11.57 13.80
C ILE A 111 15.59 -11.49 15.04
N ARG A 112 16.20 -11.55 16.23
CA ARG A 112 15.53 -11.32 17.52
C ARG A 112 16.25 -10.19 18.24
N GLY A 113 15.51 -9.20 18.74
CA GLY A 113 16.09 -8.00 19.35
C GLY A 113 16.83 -7.15 18.32
N VAL A 114 16.08 -6.55 17.39
CA VAL A 114 16.62 -5.80 16.25
C VAL A 114 17.63 -4.73 16.69
N ASP A 115 17.34 -3.98 17.76
CA ASP A 115 18.21 -2.89 18.23
C ASP A 115 19.55 -3.40 18.75
N SER A 116 19.53 -4.47 19.57
CA SER A 116 20.75 -5.11 20.07
C SER A 116 21.61 -5.64 18.93
N VAL A 117 20.97 -6.25 17.92
CA VAL A 117 21.67 -6.73 16.72
C VAL A 117 22.27 -5.56 15.95
N LEU A 118 21.53 -4.47 15.74
CA LEU A 118 22.05 -3.28 15.07
C LEU A 118 23.25 -2.68 15.80
N ASP A 119 23.21 -2.60 17.14
CA ASP A 119 24.32 -2.08 17.94
C ASP A 119 25.55 -2.97 17.85
N ILE A 120 25.38 -4.30 17.91
CA ILE A 120 26.47 -5.25 17.71
C ILE A 120 27.04 -5.14 16.29
N LEU A 121 26.20 -5.00 15.27
CA LEU A 121 26.64 -4.81 13.89
C LEU A 121 27.46 -3.51 13.74
N LYS A 122 27.03 -2.41 14.38
CA LYS A 122 27.77 -1.14 14.42
C LYS A 122 29.11 -1.30 15.16
N MET A 123 29.08 -1.84 16.38
CA MET A 123 30.27 -2.07 17.21
C MET A 123 31.31 -2.94 16.51
N ARG A 124 30.88 -3.94 15.74
CA ARG A 124 31.76 -4.84 14.99
C ARG A 124 32.15 -4.33 13.60
N GLY A 125 31.75 -3.12 13.22
CA GLY A 125 32.05 -2.56 11.90
C GLY A 125 31.44 -3.35 10.73
N LEU A 126 30.33 -4.05 10.96
CA LEU A 126 29.63 -4.87 9.95
C LEU A 126 28.63 -4.05 9.13
N ALA A 127 29.04 -2.85 8.68
CA ALA A 127 28.17 -1.88 8.02
C ALA A 127 27.46 -2.44 6.76
N ARG A 128 28.08 -3.40 6.05
CA ARG A 128 27.47 -4.14 4.91
C ARG A 128 26.17 -4.87 5.23
N PHE A 129 25.89 -5.14 6.51
CA PHE A 129 24.64 -5.74 6.98
C PHE A 129 23.64 -4.71 7.51
N ILE A 130 23.99 -3.42 7.49
CA ILE A 130 23.14 -2.32 7.91
C ILE A 130 22.70 -1.58 6.66
N ARG A 131 21.39 -1.55 6.40
CA ARG A 131 20.83 -0.72 5.34
C ARG A 131 20.54 0.67 5.91
N ILE A 132 21.17 1.69 5.32
CA ILE A 132 20.91 3.09 5.66
C ILE A 132 19.99 3.68 4.58
N LYS A 133 18.92 4.36 5.02
CA LYS A 133 18.06 5.16 4.16
C LYS A 133 18.21 6.61 4.62
N GLU A 134 18.81 7.44 3.78
CA GLU A 134 18.88 8.88 4.01
C GLU A 134 17.64 9.53 3.40
N GLU A 135 16.94 10.33 4.20
CA GLU A 135 15.77 11.08 3.77
C GLU A 135 15.97 12.56 4.09
N ILE A 136 15.41 13.42 3.24
CA ILE A 136 15.47 14.87 3.44
C ILE A 136 14.55 15.23 4.60
N ASN A 137 15.11 15.81 5.65
CA ASN A 137 14.34 16.34 6.77
C ASN A 137 13.71 17.69 6.40
N LYS A 138 12.50 17.66 5.83
CA LYS A 138 11.77 18.87 5.42
C LYS A 138 11.39 19.74 6.60
N GLU A 139 11.13 19.17 7.77
CA GLU A 139 10.79 19.94 8.97
C GLU A 139 11.96 20.81 9.44
N ALA A 140 13.17 20.23 9.51
CA ALA A 140 14.39 20.99 9.81
C ALA A 140 14.66 22.08 8.76
N MET A 141 14.40 21.80 7.48
CA MET A 141 14.52 22.80 6.42
C MET A 141 13.50 23.93 6.54
N LEU A 142 12.29 23.67 7.04
CA LEU A 142 11.29 24.69 7.33
C LEU A 142 11.62 25.51 8.59
N ASN A 143 12.35 24.93 9.54
CA ASN A 143 12.86 25.65 10.71
C ASN A 143 14.00 26.62 10.34
N GLU A 144 14.77 26.30 9.30
CA GLU A 144 15.87 27.12 8.78
C GLU A 144 15.72 27.42 7.28
N PRO A 145 14.67 28.16 6.86
CA PRO A 145 14.30 28.29 5.45
C PRO A 145 15.33 29.04 4.62
N GLY A 146 16.06 29.98 5.21
CA GLY A 146 17.16 30.70 4.55
C GLY A 146 18.34 29.77 4.21
N THR A 147 18.74 28.94 5.17
CA THR A 147 19.77 27.91 4.96
C THR A 147 19.29 26.88 3.95
N ALA A 148 18.06 26.39 4.09
CA ALA A 148 17.48 25.41 3.18
C ALA A 148 17.39 25.92 1.73
N ALA A 149 16.98 27.16 1.52
CA ALA A 149 16.89 27.77 0.19
C ALA A 149 18.26 27.95 -0.50
N SER A 150 19.37 27.93 0.26
CA SER A 150 20.72 27.98 -0.32
C SER A 150 21.15 26.66 -0.97
N VAL A 151 20.45 25.56 -0.69
CA VAL A 151 20.77 24.24 -1.23
C VAL A 151 20.26 24.11 -2.67
N PRO A 152 21.13 23.81 -3.66
CA PRO A 152 20.70 23.62 -5.05
C PRO A 152 19.61 22.55 -5.18
N GLY A 153 18.51 22.91 -5.86
CA GLY A 153 17.36 22.03 -6.05
C GLY A 153 16.29 22.11 -4.96
N VAL A 154 16.50 22.92 -3.92
CA VAL A 154 15.50 23.20 -2.89
C VAL A 154 14.76 24.50 -3.21
N THR A 155 13.43 24.43 -3.24
CA THR A 155 12.57 25.60 -3.36
C THR A 155 11.62 25.63 -2.16
N ILE A 156 11.74 26.65 -1.32
CA ILE A 156 10.77 26.93 -0.26
C ILE A 156 9.62 27.73 -0.88
N LYS A 157 8.45 27.11 -1.00
CA LYS A 157 7.24 27.80 -1.47
C LYS A 157 6.58 28.49 -0.28
N THR A 158 6.40 29.80 -0.37
CA THR A 158 5.71 30.62 0.64
C THR A 158 4.64 31.48 -0.02
N GLY A 159 3.56 31.78 0.69
CA GLY A 159 2.50 32.64 0.18
C GLY A 159 1.72 32.02 -1.00
N VAL A 160 1.68 30.69 -1.07
CA VAL A 160 0.76 30.00 -1.98
C VAL A 160 -0.62 30.05 -1.34
N GLU A 161 -1.57 30.67 -2.01
CA GLU A 161 -2.96 30.70 -1.61
C GLU A 161 -3.70 29.49 -2.19
N ASP A 162 -4.38 28.74 -1.33
CA ASP A 162 -5.28 27.68 -1.75
C ASP A 162 -6.70 28.21 -1.85
N PHE A 163 -7.40 27.86 -2.93
CA PHE A 163 -8.82 28.11 -3.06
C PHE A 163 -9.59 26.90 -2.51
N VAL A 164 -10.37 27.13 -1.45
CA VAL A 164 -11.12 26.08 -0.75
C VAL A 164 -12.61 26.35 -0.88
N ILE A 165 -13.36 25.35 -1.31
CA ILE A 165 -14.83 25.34 -1.24
C ILE A 165 -15.22 24.44 -0.07
N THR A 166 -15.93 25.00 0.91
CA THR A 166 -16.51 24.26 2.03
C THR A 166 -18.02 24.37 1.94
N PRO A 167 -18.71 23.40 1.33
CA PRO A 167 -20.17 23.35 1.36
C PRO A 167 -20.67 23.28 2.81
N PHE A 168 -21.85 23.84 3.08
CA PHE A 168 -22.44 23.74 4.41
C PHE A 168 -22.77 22.29 4.75
N GLU A 169 -22.30 21.79 5.89
CA GLU A 169 -22.63 20.49 6.45
C GLU A 169 -23.24 20.67 7.85
N GLN A 170 -24.27 19.90 8.16
CA GLN A 170 -24.86 19.88 9.49
C GLN A 170 -24.40 18.61 10.22
N GLU A 171 -23.59 18.78 11.26
CA GLU A 171 -23.24 17.68 12.15
C GLU A 171 -24.46 17.30 13.00
N VAL A 172 -24.74 16.00 13.07
CA VAL A 172 -25.73 15.46 14.02
C VAL A 172 -25.01 15.29 15.36
N ALA A 173 -25.49 16.00 16.39
CA ALA A 173 -24.96 15.94 17.76
C ALA A 173 -25.23 14.60 18.45
#